data_AF-A0A2D4QRF8-F1
#
_entry.id   AF-A0A2D4QRF8-F1
#
_cell.length_a   1.000
_cell.length_b   1.000
_cell.length_c   1.000
_cell.angle_alpha   90.00
_cell.angle_beta   90.00
_cell.angle_gamma   90.00
#
_symmetry.space_group_name_H-M   'P 1'
#
loop_
_entity.id
_entity.type
_entity.pdbx_description
1 polymer ?
#
loop_
_entity_poly.entity_id
_entity_poly.type
_entity_poly.pdbx_seq_one_letter_code
_entity_poly.pdbx_strand_id
1 'polypeptide(L)'
;MSLDTLYRFVRVILVLGAFIIGAIFALFNNHPVRLNFVFFESAPLSLGFWLLIFLFLGSILGIGSSSIILIRYRRLLAKMKNKVSE
;
A
#
# COMPACT_ATOMS: atom_id res chain seq x y z
N MET A 1 -18.38 -19.68 15.65
CA MET A 1 -17.31 -19.21 14.74
C MET A 1 -16.37 -18.36 15.57
N SER A 2 -15.09 -18.72 15.69
CA SER A 2 -14.15 -17.93 16.49
C SER A 2 -13.84 -16.59 15.80
N LEU A 3 -13.47 -15.58 16.59
CA LEU A 3 -13.14 -14.24 16.09
C LEU A 3 -12.00 -14.31 15.03
N ASP A 4 -11.03 -15.21 15.23
CA ASP A 4 -9.93 -15.44 14.30
C ASP A 4 -10.38 -16.02 12.96
N THR A 5 -11.32 -16.97 12.99
CA THR A 5 -11.89 -17.53 11.75
C THR A 5 -12.68 -16.47 10.99
N LEU A 6 -13.45 -15.64 11.68
CA LEU A 6 -14.16 -14.51 11.08
C LEU A 6 -13.18 -13.51 10.47
N TYR A 7 -12.13 -13.12 11.19
CA TYR A 7 -11.11 -12.21 10.70
C TYR A 7 -10.41 -12.75 9.44
N ARG A 8 -10.01 -14.02 9.45
CA ARG A 8 -9.40 -14.68 8.27
C ARG A 8 -10.35 -14.71 7.09
N PHE A 9 -11.63 -15.02 7.33
CA PHE A 9 -12.65 -15.06 6.29
C PHE A 9 -12.91 -13.69 5.66
N VAL A 10 -13.11 -12.66 6.50
CA VAL A 10 -13.25 -11.27 6.05
C VAL A 10 -12.03 -10.83 5.26
N ARG A 11 -10.81 -11.16 5.73
CA ARG A 11 -9.58 -10.83 5.02
C ARG A 11 -9.52 -11.46 3.63
N VAL A 12 -9.89 -12.74 3.50
CA VAL A 12 -9.93 -13.42 2.18
C VAL A 12 -10.95 -12.77 1.27
N ILE A 13 -12.16 -12.46 1.77
CA ILE A 13 -13.19 -11.76 0.98
C ILE A 13 -12.68 -10.40 0.50
N LEU A 14 -12.03 -9.63 1.37
CA LEU A 14 -11.49 -8.32 0.99
C LEU A 14 -10.41 -8.44 -0.09
N VAL A 15 -9.51 -9.41 0.02
CA VAL A 15 -8.46 -9.65 -0.97
C VAL A 15 -9.07 -10.08 -2.32
N LEU A 16 -10.01 -11.04 -2.31
CA LEU A 16 -10.69 -11.49 -3.52
C LEU A 16 -11.53 -10.37 -4.14
N GLY A 17 -12.25 -9.60 -3.33
CA GLY A 17 -13.03 -8.46 -3.77
C GLY A 17 -12.16 -7.39 -4.43
N ALA A 18 -11.04 -7.03 -3.78
CA ALA A 18 -10.07 -6.10 -4.36
C ALA A 18 -9.49 -6.61 -5.68
N PHE A 19 -9.19 -7.91 -5.78
CA PHE A 19 -8.71 -8.53 -7.02
C PHE A 19 -9.75 -8.47 -8.13
N ILE A 20 -11.01 -8.84 -7.85
CA ILE A 20 -12.10 -8.79 -8.83
C ILE A 20 -12.36 -7.35 -9.29
N ILE A 21 -12.45 -6.41 -8.36
CA ILE A 21 -12.65 -4.99 -8.67
C ILE A 21 -11.49 -4.48 -9.52
N GLY A 22 -10.24 -4.81 -9.16
CA GLY A 22 -9.06 -4.43 -9.94
C GLY A 22 -9.04 -5.03 -11.34
N ALA A 23 -9.44 -6.30 -11.50
CA ALA A 23 -9.53 -6.97 -12.79
C ALA A 23 -10.61 -6.35 -13.69
N ILE A 24 -11.81 -6.13 -13.14
CA ILE A 24 -12.91 -5.42 -13.84
C ILE A 24 -12.45 -4.02 -14.24
N PHE A 25 -11.81 -3.30 -13.32
CA PHE A 25 -11.30 -1.97 -13.59
C PHE A 25 -10.30 -1.96 -14.75
N ALA A 26 -9.34 -2.89 -14.76
CA ALA A 26 -8.35 -3.02 -15.82
C ALA A 26 -8.97 -3.42 -17.17
N LEU A 27 -9.97 -4.30 -17.17
CA LEU A 27 -10.69 -4.73 -18.37
C LEU A 27 -11.48 -3.59 -19.01
N PHE A 28 -12.24 -2.83 -18.22
CA PHE A 28 -13.12 -1.78 -18.73
C PHE A 28 -12.43 -0.42 -18.90
N ASN A 29 -11.26 -0.22 -18.29
CA ASN A 29 -10.46 1.02 -18.41
C ASN A 29 -9.12 0.73 -19.09
N ASN A 30 -9.15 -0.06 -20.16
CA ASN A 30 -7.97 -0.43 -20.96
C ASN A 30 -7.56 0.66 -21.96
N HIS A 31 -8.30 1.78 -22.04
CA HIS A 31 -7.97 2.90 -22.90
C HIS A 31 -6.58 3.48 -22.55
N PRO A 32 -5.69 3.64 -23.54
CA PRO A 32 -4.37 4.19 -23.32
C PRO A 32 -4.45 5.68 -22.99
N VAL A 33 -3.87 6.08 -21.86
CA VAL A 33 -3.80 7.45 -21.37
C VAL A 33 -2.34 7.86 -21.21
N ARG A 34 -2.01 9.06 -21.67
CA ARG A 34 -0.74 9.73 -21.40
C ARG A 34 -0.90 10.65 -20.21
N LEU A 35 0.00 10.55 -19.24
CA LEU A 35 0.06 11.45 -18.10
C LEU A 35 1.11 12.52 -18.36
N ASN A 36 0.78 13.76 -18.00
CA ASN A 36 1.72 14.87 -18.01
C ASN A 36 2.32 15.05 -16.60
N PHE A 37 3.63 14.86 -16.48
CA PHE A 37 4.38 14.98 -15.23
C PHE A 37 5.08 16.35 -15.09
N VAL A 38 4.52 17.39 -15.71
CA VAL A 38 5.06 18.75 -15.81
C VAL A 38 6.30 18.85 -16.70
N PHE A 39 7.32 18.02 -16.45
CA PHE A 39 8.60 18.03 -17.17
C PHE A 39 8.67 17.04 -18.34
N PHE A 40 7.79 16.03 -18.36
CA PHE A 40 7.73 15.03 -19.41
C PHE A 40 6.33 14.42 -19.52
N GLU A 41 6.06 13.79 -20.66
CA GLU A 41 4.87 12.95 -20.86
C GLU A 41 5.21 11.48 -20.70
N SER A 42 4.26 10.72 -20.19
CA SER A 42 4.39 9.29 -20.04
C SER A 42 4.17 8.53 -21.35
N ALA A 43 4.64 7.28 -21.39
CA ALA A 43 4.17 6.33 -22.40
C ALA A 43 2.64 6.15 -22.30
N PRO A 44 1.95 5.90 -23.43
CA PRO A 44 0.52 5.62 -23.42
C PRO A 44 0.27 4.23 -22.83
N LEU A 45 -0.20 4.19 -21.58
CA LEU A 45 -0.55 2.97 -20.86
C LEU A 45 -1.99 3.06 -20.38
N SER A 46 -2.61 1.92 -20.06
CA SER A 46 -3.99 1.94 -19.58
C SER A 46 -4.11 2.71 -18.27
N LEU A 47 -5.25 3.37 -18.07
CA LEU A 47 -5.52 4.10 -16.84
C LEU A 47 -5.45 3.19 -15.59
N GLY A 48 -5.91 1.93 -15.73
CA GLY A 48 -5.74 0.89 -14.71
C GLY A 48 -4.29 0.67 -14.31
N PHE A 49 -3.38 0.60 -15.28
CA PHE A 49 -1.97 0.39 -14.99
C PHE A 49 -1.34 1.56 -14.22
N TRP A 50 -1.66 2.79 -14.62
CA TRP A 50 -1.19 3.98 -13.90
C TRP A 50 -1.67 4.01 -12.45
N LEU A 51 -2.95 3.74 -12.20
CA LEU A 51 -3.48 3.70 -10.84
C LEU A 51 -2.80 2.63 -9.98
N LEU A 52 -2.52 1.45 -10.55
CA LEU A 52 -1.79 0.40 -9.83
C LEU A 52 -0.37 0.83 -9.47
N ILE A 53 0.36 1.49 -10.37
CA ILE A 53 1.71 2.03 -10.08
C ILE A 53 1.64 3.06 -8.97
N PHE A 54 0.76 4.06 -9.06
CA PHE A 54 0.67 5.10 -8.02
C PHE A 54 0.21 4.56 -6.69
N LEU A 55 -0.73 3.61 -6.68
CA LEU A 55 -1.16 2.94 -5.45
C LEU A 55 -0.01 2.16 -4.82
N PHE A 56 0.76 1.42 -5.62
CA PHE A 56 1.92 0.67 -5.15
C PHE A 56 2.99 1.59 -4.56
N LEU A 57 3.39 2.63 -5.31
CA LEU A 57 4.38 3.61 -4.85
C LEU A 57 3.90 4.37 -3.60
N GLY A 58 2.66 4.84 -3.61
CA GLY A 58 2.04 5.51 -2.46
C GLY A 58 1.96 4.61 -1.22
N SER A 59 1.66 3.33 -1.40
CA SER A 59 1.64 2.35 -0.30
C SER A 59 3.02 2.11 0.29
N ILE A 60 4.05 1.97 -0.55
CA ILE A 60 5.45 1.86 -0.09
C ILE A 60 5.83 3.11 0.72
N LEU A 61 5.51 4.30 0.21
CA LEU A 61 5.80 5.55 0.90
C LEU A 61 5.04 5.66 2.24
N GLY A 62 3.76 5.26 2.28
CA GLY A 62 2.96 5.25 3.51
C GLY A 62 3.48 4.29 4.57
N ILE A 63 3.84 3.06 4.16
CA ILE A 63 4.46 2.06 5.04
C ILE A 63 5.82 2.55 5.54
N GLY A 64 6.65 3.10 4.64
CA GLY A 64 7.94 3.66 4.97
C GLY A 64 7.83 4.79 5.99
N SER A 65 6.93 5.74 5.75
CA SER A 65 6.65 6.86 6.67
C SER A 65 6.18 6.39 8.04
N SER A 66 5.26 5.42 8.09
CA SER A 66 4.76 4.83 9.34
C SER A 66 5.86 4.07 10.11
N SER A 67 6.80 3.46 9.39
CA SER A 67 7.90 2.69 9.99
C SER A 67 8.92 3.57 10.71
N ILE A 68 9.10 4.83 10.28
CA ILE A 68 10.03 5.78 10.92
C ILE A 68 9.64 6.00 12.39
N ILE A 69 8.35 6.15 12.67
CA ILE A 69 7.82 6.34 14.02
C ILE A 69 8.13 5.11 14.88
N LEU A 70 7.87 3.90 14.38
CA LEU A 70 8.14 2.66 15.09
C LEU A 70 9.63 2.48 15.40
N ILE A 71 10.51 2.80 14.45
CA ILE A 71 11.97 2.77 14.65
C ILE A 71 12.39 3.78 15.73
N ARG A 72 11.83 4.99 15.71
CA ARG A 72 12.11 6.02 16.72
C ARG A 72 11.70 5.55 18.12
N TYR A 73 10.50 4.98 18.27
CA TYR A 73 10.05 4.41 19.55
C TYR A 73 10.97 3.31 20.06
N ARG A 74 11.38 2.36 19.19
CA ARG A 74 12.31 1.29 19.56
C ARG A 74 13.67 1.82 20.06
N ARG A 75 14.22 2.85 19.40
CA ARG A 75 15.48 3.48 19.82
C ARG A 75 15.35 4.18 21.18
N LEU A 76 14.24 4.86 21.44
CA LEU A 76 14.00 5.52 22.73
C LEU A 76 13.86 4.50 23.87
N LEU A 77 13.13 3.41 23.64
CA LEU A 77 12.99 2.32 24.62
C LEU A 77 14.33 1.66 24.95
N ALA A 78 15.18 1.40 23.95
CA ALA A 78 16.51 0.84 24.17
C ALA A 78 17.41 1.76 25.03
N LYS A 79 17.35 3.08 24.79
CA LYS A 79 18.10 4.06 25.59
C LYS A 79 17.64 4.13 27.04
N MET A 80 16.34 4.05 27.29
CA MET A 80 15.79 4.07 28.66
C MET A 80 16.12 2.78 29.42
N LYS A 81 16.06 1.63 28.74
CA LYS A 81 16.44 0.34 29.34
C LYS A 81 17.88 0.35 29.85
N ASN A 82 18.82 0.91 29.08
CA ASN A 82 20.23 0.99 29.48
C ASN A 82 20.49 1.95 30.65
N LYS A 83 19.64 2.99 30.83
CA LYS A 83 19.74 3.94 31.95
C LYS A 83 19.16 3.43 33.27
N VAL A 84 18.28 2.45 33.24
CA VAL A 84 17.66 1.85 34.45
C VAL A 84 18.50 0.69 35.00
N SER A 85 19.40 0.14 34.18
CA SER A 85 20.33 -0.94 34.55
C SER A 85 21.70 -0.47 35.06
N GLU A 86 21.96 0.84 35.04
CA GLU A 86 23.07 1.50 35.78
C GLU A 86 22.54 2.05 37.10
#